data_AF-A0A640VZC0-F1
#
_entry.id   AF-A0A640VZC0-F1
#
_cell.length_a   1.000
_cell.length_b   1.000
_cell.length_c   1.000
_cell.angle_alpha   90.00
_cell.angle_beta   90.00
_cell.angle_gamma   90.00
#
_symmetry.space_group_name_H-M   'P 1'
#
loop_
_entity.id
_entity.type
_entity.pdbx_description
1 polymer ?
#
loop_
_entity_poly.entity_id
_entity_poly.type
_entity_poly.pdbx_seq_one_letter_code
_entity_poly.pdbx_strand_id
1 'polypeptide(L)' 'MKLSLRPEVAKNYKSYSQKVRIISEKWFEENMYCPACPSNFLQHTPPNEKVVDF' A
#
# COMPACT_ATOMS: atom_id res chain seq x y z
N MET A 1 -7.52 -5.98 -10.86
CA MET A 1 -7.44 -5.90 -9.39
C MET A 1 -7.51 -7.30 -8.80
N LYS A 2 -6.50 -7.70 -8.03
CA LYS A 2 -6.49 -8.96 -7.26
C LYS A 2 -7.08 -8.69 -5.88
N LEU A 3 -8.02 -9.49 -5.38
CA LEU A 3 -8.69 -9.22 -4.08
C LEU A 3 -8.01 -9.85 -2.86
N SER A 4 -6.94 -10.62 -3.08
CA SER A 4 -6.18 -11.29 -2.03
C SER A 4 -5.02 -10.43 -1.54
N LEU A 5 -4.89 -10.28 -0.22
CA LEU A 5 -3.70 -9.73 0.41
C LEU A 5 -2.57 -10.78 0.47
N ARG A 6 -1.33 -10.30 0.57
CA ARG A 6 -0.09 -11.10 0.62
C ARG A 6 0.64 -10.90 1.96
N PRO A 7 0.27 -11.60 3.05
CA PRO A 7 0.85 -11.39 4.38
C PRO A 7 2.36 -11.62 4.46
N GLU A 8 2.91 -12.41 3.56
CA GLU A 8 4.34 -12.76 3.47
C GLU A 8 5.26 -11.54 3.31
N VAL A 9 4.76 -10.44 2.72
CA VAL A 9 5.53 -9.20 2.53
C VAL A 9 5.85 -8.51 3.85
N ALA A 10 5.08 -8.79 4.92
CA ALA A 10 5.29 -8.24 6.25
C ALA A 10 5.82 -9.27 7.27
N LYS A 11 6.34 -10.42 6.83
CA LYS A 11 6.76 -11.52 7.71
C LYS A 11 7.77 -11.12 8.80
N ASN A 12 8.61 -10.12 8.51
CA ASN A 12 9.67 -9.65 9.41
C ASN A 12 9.20 -8.60 10.43
N TYR A 13 7.98 -8.08 10.30
CA TYR A 13 7.43 -7.12 11.25
C TYR A 13 6.79 -7.84 12.43
N LYS A 14 7.03 -7.34 13.66
CA LYS A 14 6.42 -7.90 14.87
C LYS A 14 5.04 -7.30 15.15
N SER A 15 4.94 -5.97 15.08
CA SER A 15 3.70 -5.23 15.36
C SER A 15 2.63 -5.50 14.30
N TYR A 16 1.40 -5.82 14.74
CA TYR A 16 0.26 -5.98 13.84
C TYR A 16 -0.07 -4.71 13.07
N SER A 17 0.05 -3.53 13.70
CA SER A 17 -0.18 -2.25 13.01
C SER A 17 0.81 -2.05 11.85
N GLN A 18 2.09 -2.38 12.07
CA GLN A 18 3.10 -2.30 11.00
C GLN A 18 2.87 -3.36 9.93
N LYS A 19 2.44 -4.57 10.31
CA LYS A 19 2.08 -5.61 9.34
C LYS A 19 0.96 -5.15 8.42
N VAL A 20 -0.15 -4.65 8.99
CA VAL A 20 -1.30 -4.18 8.21
C VAL A 20 -0.86 -3.07 7.27
N ARG A 21 -0.13 -2.06 7.75
CA ARG A 21 0.39 -0.97 6.92
C ARG A 21 1.15 -1.48 5.70
N ILE A 22 2.16 -2.31 5.92
CA ILE A 22 3.00 -2.87 4.84
C ILE A 22 2.19 -3.73 3.87
N ILE A 23 1.24 -4.52 4.37
CA ILE A 23 0.40 -5.39 3.53
C ILE A 23 -0.57 -4.55 2.68
N SER A 24 -1.25 -3.57 3.28
CA SER A 24 -2.26 -2.76 2.60
C SER A 24 -1.65 -1.80 1.59
N GLU A 25 -0.59 -1.08 1.96
CA GLU A 25 0.11 -0.15 1.05
C GLU A 25 0.67 -0.91 -0.15
N LYS A 26 1.30 -2.08 0.07
CA LYS A 26 1.85 -2.87 -1.03
C LYS A 26 0.77 -3.38 -1.98
N TRP A 27 -0.37 -3.82 -1.44
CA TRP A 27 -1.49 -4.23 -2.28
C TRP A 27 -2.06 -3.06 -3.07
N PHE A 28 -2.20 -1.89 -2.44
CA PHE A 28 -2.76 -0.69 -3.06
C PHE A 28 -1.89 -0.22 -4.22
N GLU A 29 -0.57 -0.11 -4.01
CA GLU A 29 0.42 0.24 -5.05
C GLU A 29 0.30 -0.64 -6.31
N GLU A 30 0.09 -1.95 -6.13
CA GLU A 30 0.08 -2.91 -7.24
C GLU A 30 -1.28 -3.05 -7.95
N ASN A 31 -2.36 -2.54 -7.37
CA ASN A 31 -3.72 -2.83 -7.85
C ASN A 31 -4.56 -1.60 -8.15
N MET A 32 -4.17 -0.43 -7.66
CA MET A 32 -4.97 0.79 -7.75
C MET A 32 -4.42 1.78 -8.77
N TYR A 33 -5.28 2.72 -9.14
CA TYR A 33 -5.04 3.80 -10.09
C TYR A 33 -5.68 5.08 -9.55
N CYS A 34 -5.40 6.24 -10.17
CA CYS A 34 -5.99 7.49 -9.74
C CYS A 34 -7.45 7.60 -10.21
N PRO A 35 -8.45 7.71 -9.31
CA PRO A 35 -9.84 7.88 -9.73
C PRO A 35 -10.13 9.28 -10.30
N ALA A 36 -9.22 10.24 -10.12
CA ALA A 36 -9.38 11.63 -10.51
C ALA A 36 -8.63 12.02 -11.80
N CYS A 37 -7.75 11.16 -12.33
CA CYS A 37 -7.01 11.44 -13.56
C CYS A 37 -6.73 10.16 -14.38
N PRO A 38 -6.32 10.26 -15.66
CA PRO A 38 -6.01 9.09 -16.50
C PRO A 38 -4.77 8.27 -16.07
N SER A 39 -4.17 8.53 -14.91
CA SER A 39 -3.02 7.78 -14.43
C SER A 39 -3.44 6.38 -14.00
N ASN A 40 -2.80 5.38 -14.61
CA ASN A 40 -3.03 3.95 -14.30
C ASN A 40 -2.16 3.43 -13.16
N PHE A 41 -1.41 4.31 -12.49
CA PHE A 41 -0.59 3.97 -11.33
C PHE A 41 -0.65 5.10 -10.29
N LEU A 42 -0.26 4.74 -9.07
CA LEU A 42 -0.10 5.66 -7.94
C LEU A 42 1.35 5.61 -7.46
N GLN A 43 1.87 6.72 -6.92
CA GLN A 43 3.24 6.81 -6.46
C GLN A 43 3.25 6.91 -4.94
N HIS A 44 3.90 5.96 -4.28
CA HIS A 44 4.01 5.97 -2.82
C HIS A 44 4.74 7.24 -2.33
N THR A 45 4.19 7.90 -1.31
CA THR A 45 4.86 9.02 -0.66
C THR A 45 6.05 8.57 0.18
N PRO A 46 6.99 9.46 0.53
CA PRO A 46 8.05 9.11 1.47
C PRO A 46 7.48 8.66 2.83
N PRO A 47 8.17 7.74 3.53
CA PRO A 47 7.75 7.32 4.86
C PRO A 47 7.60 8.49 5.84
N ASN A 48 6.57 8.43 6.68
CA ASN A 48 6.20 9.45 7.68
C ASN A 48 5.64 10.75 7.11
N GLU A 49 5.23 10.78 5.84
CA GLU A 49 4.43 11.89 5.31
C GLU A 49 3.09 11.99 6.05
N LYS A 50 2.68 13.20 6.39
CA LYS A 50 1.53 13.39 7.28
C LYS A 50 0.22 13.23 6.50
N VAL A 51 -0.50 12.15 6.76
CA VAL A 51 -1.88 11.92 6.25
C VAL A 51 -1.93 11.78 4.72
N VAL A 52 -0.81 11.35 4.10
CA VAL A 52 -0.75 11.09 2.65
C VAL A 52 0.09 9.84 2.39
N ASP A 53 -0.50 8.84 1.73
CA ASP A 53 0.15 7.56 1.42
C ASP A 53 0.59 7.44 -0.06
N PHE A 54 -0.17 8.06 -0.99
CA PHE A 54 0.00 7.95 -2.45
C PHE A 54 -0.36 9.25 -3.20
#